data_AF-A0A3M2LCE2-F1
#
_entry.id   AF-A0A3M2LCE2-F1
#
_cell.length_a   1.000
_cell.length_b   1.000
_cell.length_c   1.000
_cell.angle_alpha   90.00
_cell.angle_beta   90.00
_cell.angle_gamma   90.00
#
_symmetry.space_group_name_H-M   'P 1'
#
loop_
_entity.id
_entity.type
_entity.pdbx_description
1 polymer ?
#
loop_
_entity_poly.entity_id
_entity_poly.type
_entity_poly.pdbx_seq_one_letter_code
_entity_poly.pdbx_strand_id
1 'polypeptide(L)'
;MLETRAAQADLIDVAYTVTDTPVGPLLLAATGKGPIRVAYAREDHDRVLDTLVHKIGPRILRAPAQLAEVRRELDEYFAYRRTAFDVPLDLSLSHGFRQLVQQHLPEIGYGQTRSYAPVAAGPARYRSHRW
;
A
#
# COMPACT_ATOMS: atom_id res chain seq x y z
N MET A 1 -1.80 -20.42 18.40
CA MET A 1 -2.59 -19.27 17.88
C MET A 1 -2.05 -18.69 16.57
N LEU A 2 -0.74 -18.80 16.25
CA LEU A 2 -0.17 -18.33 14.97
C LEU A 2 -0.56 -19.20 13.77
N GLU A 3 -0.63 -20.53 13.95
CA GLU A 3 -0.99 -21.48 12.88
C GLU A 3 -2.37 -21.23 12.28
N THR A 4 -3.36 -20.83 13.09
CA THR A 4 -4.73 -20.55 12.64
C THR A 4 -4.80 -19.30 11.73
N ARG A 5 -3.98 -18.29 11.99
CA ARG A 5 -3.92 -17.07 11.16
C ARG A 5 -3.21 -17.30 9.84
N ALA A 6 -2.11 -18.08 9.86
CA ALA A 6 -1.40 -18.45 8.64
C ALA A 6 -2.28 -19.32 7.73
N ALA A 7 -3.00 -20.29 8.30
CA ALA A 7 -3.95 -21.12 7.55
C ALA A 7 -5.12 -20.29 6.96
N GLN A 8 -5.63 -19.28 7.68
CA GLN A 8 -6.62 -18.35 7.12
C GLN A 8 -6.04 -17.41 6.04
N ALA A 9 -4.76 -17.03 6.15
CA ALA A 9 -4.08 -16.25 5.13
C ALA A 9 -3.86 -17.04 3.83
N ASP A 10 -3.65 -18.35 3.91
CA ASP A 10 -3.48 -19.22 2.74
C ASP A 10 -4.80 -19.44 1.95
N LEU A 11 -5.95 -19.20 2.61
CA LEU A 11 -7.27 -19.27 2.02
C LEU A 11 -7.72 -17.96 1.35
N ILE A 12 -7.03 -16.84 1.57
CA ILE A 12 -7.43 -15.49 1.16
C ILE A 12 -6.29 -14.85 0.35
N ASP A 13 -6.57 -14.40 -0.88
CA ASP A 13 -5.58 -13.70 -1.71
C ASP A 13 -5.30 -12.29 -1.17
N VAL A 14 -6.35 -11.61 -0.72
CA VAL A 14 -6.28 -10.24 -0.18
C VAL A 14 -7.21 -10.05 1.01
N ALA A 15 -6.65 -9.65 2.14
CA ALA A 15 -7.39 -9.12 3.27
C ALA A 15 -7.60 -7.62 3.11
N TYR A 16 -8.81 -7.11 3.36
CA TYR A 16 -9.06 -5.67 3.39
C TYR A 16 -9.83 -5.20 4.62
N THR A 17 -9.73 -3.91 4.90
CA THR A 17 -10.55 -3.20 5.88
C THR A 17 -10.64 -1.72 5.52
N VAL A 18 -11.63 -1.02 6.09
CA VAL A 18 -11.75 0.43 5.99
C VAL A 18 -11.60 0.99 7.39
N THR A 19 -10.73 1.98 7.56
CA THR A 19 -10.44 2.61 8.85
C THR A 19 -10.63 4.11 8.73
N ASP A 20 -11.25 4.72 9.73
CA ASP A 20 -11.36 6.18 9.81
C ASP A 20 -10.03 6.78 10.22
N THR A 21 -9.63 7.85 9.56
CA THR A 21 -8.39 8.58 9.84
C THR A 21 -8.62 10.09 9.75
N PRO A 22 -7.70 10.94 10.25
CA PRO A 22 -7.80 12.40 10.11
C PRO A 22 -7.87 12.89 8.67
N VAL A 23 -7.45 12.08 7.69
CA VAL A 23 -7.53 12.40 6.24
C VAL A 23 -8.77 11.78 5.58
N GLY A 24 -9.73 11.32 6.38
CA GLY A 24 -10.93 10.62 5.95
C GLY A 24 -10.78 9.10 5.98
N PRO A 25 -11.80 8.35 5.53
CA PRO A 25 -11.76 6.90 5.54
C PRO A 25 -10.73 6.40 4.51
N LEU A 26 -9.90 5.46 4.96
CA LEU A 26 -8.90 4.78 4.15
C LEU A 26 -9.24 3.31 4.02
N LEU A 27 -9.26 2.82 2.78
CA LEU A 27 -9.24 1.39 2.49
C LEU A 27 -7.81 0.87 2.58
N LEU A 28 -7.60 -0.13 3.41
CA LEU A 28 -6.33 -0.84 3.56
C LEU A 28 -6.52 -2.25 3.03
N ALA A 29 -5.64 -2.67 2.13
CA ALA A 29 -5.59 -4.03 1.60
C ALA A 29 -4.18 -4.60 1.71
N ALA A 30 -4.10 -5.88 2.08
CA ALA A 30 -2.87 -6.60 2.31
C ALA A 30 -2.96 -8.03 1.78
N THR A 31 -1.82 -8.56 1.33
CA THR A 31 -1.63 -9.99 1.07
C THR A 31 -0.90 -10.61 2.27
N GLY A 32 -0.61 -11.92 2.19
CA GLY A 32 0.29 -12.57 3.16
C GLY A 32 1.70 -11.98 3.26
N LYS A 33 2.12 -11.14 2.30
CA LYS A 33 3.42 -10.45 2.32
C LYS A 33 3.39 -9.10 3.03
N GLY A 34 2.21 -8.50 3.18
CA GLY A 34 2.02 -7.18 3.76
C GLY A 34 1.07 -6.27 2.96
N PRO A 35 0.97 -4.98 3.32
CA PRO A 35 0.11 -4.02 2.65
C PRO A 35 0.47 -3.89 1.18
N ILE A 36 -0.53 -4.08 0.32
CA ILE A 36 -0.40 -4.00 -1.13
C ILE A 36 -1.08 -2.75 -1.69
N ARG A 37 -2.06 -2.20 -0.96
CA ARG A 37 -2.80 -1.01 -1.38
C ARG A 37 -3.40 -0.27 -0.18
N VAL A 38 -3.20 1.05 -0.17
CA VAL A 38 -3.94 2.01 0.66
C VAL A 38 -4.67 2.94 -0.27
N ALA A 39 -5.99 3.12 -0.13
CA ALA A 39 -6.79 3.98 -0.99
C ALA A 39 -7.63 4.98 -0.18
N TYR A 40 -7.75 6.20 -0.70
CA TYR A 40 -8.62 7.23 -0.13
C TYR A 40 -10.07 7.04 -0.58
N ALA A 41 -11.02 7.53 0.21
CA ALA A 41 -12.45 7.54 -0.11
C ALA A 41 -12.78 8.06 -1.54
N ARG A 42 -12.06 9.10 -1.98
CA ARG A 42 -12.22 9.70 -3.33
C ARG A 42 -11.87 8.77 -4.49
N GLU A 43 -11.18 7.66 -4.22
CA GLU A 43 -10.79 6.69 -5.23
C GLU A 43 -11.87 5.65 -5.52
N ASP A 44 -13.01 5.71 -4.82
CA ASP A 44 -14.11 4.74 -4.85
C ASP A 44 -13.63 3.34 -4.39
N HIS A 45 -13.97 3.00 -3.15
CA HIS A 45 -13.51 1.76 -2.52
C HIS A 45 -13.99 0.51 -3.28
N ASP A 46 -15.19 0.52 -3.85
CA ASP A 46 -15.73 -0.62 -4.60
C ASP A 46 -14.93 -0.82 -5.88
N ARG A 47 -14.62 0.27 -6.60
CA ARG A 47 -13.77 0.24 -7.79
C ARG A 47 -12.34 -0.24 -7.47
N VAL A 48 -11.80 0.16 -6.33
CA VAL A 48 -10.47 -0.29 -5.87
C VAL A 48 -10.48 -1.79 -5.59
N LEU A 49 -11.50 -2.30 -4.89
CA LEU A 49 -11.64 -3.74 -4.61
C LEU A 49 -11.82 -4.55 -5.89
N ASP A 50 -12.64 -4.08 -6.82
CA ASP A 50 -12.82 -4.70 -8.14
C ASP A 50 -11.49 -4.79 -8.90
N THR A 51 -10.68 -3.73 -8.86
CA THR A 51 -9.34 -3.75 -9.48
C THR A 51 -8.42 -4.80 -8.83
N LEU A 52 -8.49 -4.96 -7.51
CA LEU A 52 -7.70 -5.98 -6.81
C LEU A 52 -8.15 -7.40 -7.16
N VAL A 53 -9.46 -7.61 -7.32
CA VAL A 53 -10.02 -8.90 -7.77
C VAL A 53 -9.43 -9.29 -9.12
N HIS A 54 -9.40 -8.37 -10.07
CA HIS A 54 -8.87 -8.62 -11.41
C HIS A 54 -7.36 -8.83 -11.45
N LYS A 55 -6.60 -8.22 -10.54
CA LYS A 55 -5.13 -8.25 -10.55
C LYS A 55 -4.51 -9.36 -9.73
N ILE A 56 -5.09 -9.70 -8.59
CA ILE A 56 -4.50 -10.63 -7.63
C ILE A 56 -5.28 -11.93 -7.60
N GLY A 57 -6.61 -11.84 -7.58
CA GLY A 57 -7.49 -13.00 -7.53
C GLY A 57 -8.81 -12.70 -6.83
N PRO A 58 -9.80 -13.57 -6.98
CA PRO A 58 -11.15 -13.34 -6.48
C PRO A 58 -11.29 -13.51 -4.96
N ARG A 59 -10.30 -14.08 -4.26
CA ARG A 59 -10.41 -14.36 -2.82
C ARG A 59 -10.07 -13.13 -1.98
N ILE A 60 -10.87 -12.08 -2.14
CA ILE A 60 -10.76 -10.84 -1.37
C ILE A 60 -11.78 -10.86 -0.24
N LEU A 61 -11.31 -10.76 1.01
CA LEU A 61 -12.17 -10.83 2.19
C LEU A 61 -11.95 -9.63 3.11
N ARG A 62 -13.04 -9.12 3.70
CA ARG A 62 -12.96 -8.15 4.79
C ARG A 62 -12.42 -8.86 6.04
N ALA A 63 -11.17 -8.58 6.41
CA ALA A 63 -10.47 -9.27 7.48
C ALA A 63 -9.68 -8.27 8.36
N PRO A 64 -10.37 -7.41 9.14
CA PRO A 64 -9.73 -6.34 9.93
C PRO A 64 -8.66 -6.86 10.90
N ALA A 65 -8.81 -8.08 11.41
CA ALA A 65 -7.84 -8.69 12.31
C ALA A 65 -6.48 -8.95 11.65
N GLN A 66 -6.43 -9.20 10.34
CA GLN A 66 -5.18 -9.39 9.60
C GLN A 66 -4.44 -8.06 9.34
N LEU A 67 -5.17 -6.93 9.38
CA LEU A 67 -4.61 -5.58 9.22
C LEU A 67 -4.44 -4.83 10.56
N ALA A 68 -4.53 -5.55 11.69
CA ALA A 68 -4.48 -4.92 13.01
C ALA A 68 -3.16 -4.16 13.27
N GLU A 69 -2.04 -4.72 12.82
CA GLU A 69 -0.72 -4.09 12.96
C GLU A 69 -0.58 -2.84 12.10
N VAL A 70 -0.98 -2.92 10.82
CA VAL A 70 -1.01 -1.78 9.89
C VAL A 70 -1.85 -0.63 10.45
N ARG A 71 -3.04 -0.95 10.97
CA ARG A 71 -3.93 0.02 11.60
C ARG A 71 -3.29 0.65 12.84
N ARG A 72 -2.67 -0.15 13.71
CA ARG A 72 -1.95 0.35 14.89
C ARG A 72 -0.86 1.35 14.49
N GLU A 73 -0.04 1.03 13.49
CA GLU A 73 1.03 1.94 13.06
C GLU A 73 0.47 3.22 12.41
N LEU A 74 -0.63 3.13 11.65
CA LEU A 74 -1.32 4.30 11.12
C LEU A 74 -1.87 5.19 12.24
N ASP A 75 -2.50 4.60 13.24
CA ASP A 75 -3.03 5.33 14.40
C ASP A 75 -1.90 6.02 15.18
N GLU A 76 -0.76 5.36 15.37
CA GLU A 76 0.44 5.96 15.97
C GLU A 76 1.03 7.10 15.13
N TYR A 77 1.06 6.93 13.81
CA TYR A 77 1.53 7.93 12.87
C TYR A 77 0.66 9.19 12.91
N PHE A 78 -0.66 9.04 12.83
CA PHE A 78 -1.60 10.16 12.92
C PHE A 78 -1.63 10.80 14.31
N ALA A 79 -1.30 10.05 15.36
CA ALA A 79 -1.13 10.57 16.72
C ALA A 79 0.26 11.21 16.97
N TYR A 80 1.10 11.34 15.94
CA TYR A 80 2.48 11.86 16.05
C TYR A 80 3.39 11.08 17.00
N ARG A 81 3.06 9.82 17.31
CA ARG A 81 3.84 8.93 18.19
C ARG A 81 4.81 8.03 17.42
N ARG A 82 4.68 7.98 16.10
CA ARG A 82 5.50 7.19 15.19
C ARG A 82 5.83 8.01 13.95
N THR A 83 7.07 7.93 13.49
CA THR A 83 7.57 8.64 12.31
C THR A 83 8.11 7.70 11.22
N ALA A 84 8.18 6.40 11.48
CA ALA A 84 8.59 5.35 10.55
C ALA A 84 7.63 4.16 10.64
N PHE A 85 7.45 3.40 9.57
CA PHE A 85 6.66 2.17 9.53
C PHE A 85 7.57 0.93 9.55
N ASP A 86 7.21 -0.10 10.30
CA ASP A 86 7.99 -1.37 10.39
C ASP A 86 7.33 -2.53 9.64
N VAL A 87 6.16 -2.28 9.04
CA VAL A 87 5.43 -3.29 8.28
C VAL A 87 6.08 -3.50 6.90
N PRO A 88 6.38 -4.74 6.50
CA PRO A 88 6.88 -5.03 5.16
C PRO A 88 5.81 -4.72 4.11
N LEU A 89 6.15 -3.99 3.05
CA LEU A 89 5.23 -3.66 1.96
C LEU A 89 5.24 -4.74 0.87
N ASP A 90 4.06 -5.09 0.37
CA ASP A 90 3.95 -5.90 -0.84
C ASP A 90 3.99 -5.01 -2.09
N LEU A 91 5.16 -4.99 -2.75
CA LEU A 91 5.38 -4.20 -3.96
C LEU A 91 4.97 -4.93 -5.25
N SER A 92 4.29 -6.08 -5.18
CA SER A 92 3.96 -6.90 -6.36
C SER A 92 3.08 -6.20 -7.40
N LEU A 93 2.24 -5.23 -7.00
CA LEU A 93 1.44 -4.41 -7.93
C LEU A 93 2.16 -3.13 -8.42
N SER A 94 3.37 -2.88 -7.93
CA SER A 94 4.19 -1.75 -8.34
C SER A 94 5.19 -2.22 -9.39
N HIS A 95 5.11 -1.65 -10.59
CA HIS A 95 6.01 -1.98 -11.70
C HIS A 95 6.72 -0.73 -12.22
N GLY A 96 7.89 -0.95 -12.82
CA GLY A 96 8.68 0.08 -13.48
C GLY A 96 9.03 1.24 -12.54
N PHE A 97 8.87 2.46 -13.05
CA PHE A 97 9.23 3.69 -12.32
C PHE A 97 8.54 3.80 -10.93
N ARG A 98 7.30 3.31 -10.82
CA ARG A 98 6.53 3.36 -9.57
C ARG A 98 7.12 2.45 -8.48
N GLN A 99 7.71 1.32 -8.84
CA GLN A 99 8.39 0.42 -7.91
C GLN A 99 9.70 1.05 -7.42
N LEU A 100 10.46 1.62 -8.34
CA LEU A 100 11.75 2.25 -8.07
C LEU A 100 11.58 3.44 -7.10
N VAL A 101 10.56 4.29 -7.34
CA VAL A 101 10.20 5.36 -6.39
C VAL A 101 9.82 4.78 -5.02
N GLN A 102 8.96 3.75 -4.97
CA GLN A 102 8.52 3.16 -3.69
C GLN A 102 9.65 2.50 -2.88
N GLN A 103 10.70 2.00 -3.54
CA GLN A 103 11.88 1.48 -2.85
C GLN A 103 12.71 2.59 -2.19
N HIS A 104 12.73 3.79 -2.78
CA HIS A 104 13.48 4.93 -2.25
C HIS A 104 12.65 5.87 -1.35
N LEU A 105 11.32 5.76 -1.34
CA LEU A 105 10.46 6.57 -0.46
C LEU A 105 10.75 6.39 1.04
N PRO A 106 11.05 5.19 1.57
CA PRO A 106 11.43 5.02 2.97
C PRO A 106 12.72 5.77 3.36
N GLU A 107 13.56 6.15 2.39
CA GLU A 107 14.77 6.95 2.63
C GLU A 107 14.47 8.43 2.87
N ILE A 108 13.22 8.87 2.62
CA ILE A 108 12.78 10.23 2.90
C ILE A 108 12.32 10.29 4.35
N GLY A 109 13.12 10.93 5.21
CA GLY A 109 12.80 11.10 6.62
C GLY A 109 11.49 11.86 6.84
N TYR A 110 10.81 11.55 7.94
CA TYR A 110 9.58 12.23 8.35
C TYR A 110 9.74 13.76 8.37
N GLY A 111 8.79 14.47 7.76
CA GLY A 111 8.84 15.94 7.66
C GLY A 111 9.83 16.48 6.62
N GLN A 112 10.52 15.62 5.87
CA GLN A 112 11.39 16.02 4.78
C GLN A 112 10.68 15.83 3.44
N THR A 113 10.74 16.84 2.59
CA THR A 113 10.38 16.72 1.17
C THR A 113 11.65 16.66 0.35
N ARG A 114 11.85 15.59 -0.42
CA ARG A 114 12.84 15.58 -1.50
C ARG A 114 12.16 15.93 -2.80
N SER A 115 12.71 16.92 -3.50
CA SER A 115 12.31 17.22 -4.88
C SER A 115 12.53 16.00 -5.76
N TYR A 116 11.64 15.77 -6.71
CA TYR A 116 11.64 14.64 -7.66
C TYR A 116 12.91 14.53 -8.56
N ALA A 117 13.88 15.43 -8.37
CA ALA A 117 15.00 15.65 -9.27
C ALA A 117 16.10 14.55 -9.29
N PRO A 118 16.29 13.65 -8.29
CA PRO A 118 17.29 12.59 -8.44
C PRO A 118 16.75 11.25 -8.95
N VAL A 119 15.43 11.00 -8.99
CA VAL A 119 14.90 9.68 -9.39
C VAL A 119 14.70 9.55 -10.91
N ALA A 120 14.83 10.65 -11.65
CA ALA A 120 14.65 10.70 -13.11
C ALA A 120 15.96 10.56 -13.93
N ALA A 121 17.08 10.20 -13.30
CA ALA A 121 18.35 9.92 -14.00
C ALA A 121 18.48 8.44 -14.39
N GLY A 122 17.50 7.92 -15.14
CA GLY A 122 17.58 6.66 -15.89
C GLY A 122 17.48 6.94 -17.39
N PRO A 123 18.09 6.12 -18.27
CA PRO A 123 18.65 6.58 -19.54
C PRO A 123 17.61 7.22 -20.47
N ALA A 124 17.95 8.43 -20.91
CA ALA A 124 17.18 9.23 -21.86
C ALA A 124 16.82 8.43 -23.12
N ARG A 125 15.52 8.30 -23.38
CA ARG A 125 14.99 8.20 -24.74
C ARG A 125 13.75 9.08 -24.88
N TYR A 126 14.01 10.39 -24.95
CA TYR A 126 13.11 11.28 -25.68
C TYR A 126 13.26 10.96 -27.17
N ARG A 127 12.25 10.33 -27.77
CA ARG A 127 11.97 10.49 -29.19
C ARG A 127 10.61 11.12 -29.33
N SER A 128 10.66 12.44 -29.47
CA SER A 128 9.70 13.28 -30.16
C SER A 128 9.14 12.55 -31.37
N HIS A 129 7.82 12.56 -31.58
CA HIS A 129 7.18 12.83 -32.88
C HIS A 129 5.80 13.44 -32.61
N ARG A 130 5.44 14.36 -33.49
CA ARG A 130 4.53 15.50 -33.35
C ARG A 130 3.26 15.19 -34.15
N TRP A 131 2.10 15.53 -33.57
CA TRP A 131 0.71 15.58 -34.08
C TRP A 131 0.36 14.76 -35.32
#